data_AF-A0A9P1NGP5-F1
#
_entry.id   AF-A0A9P1NGP5-F1
#
_cell.length_a   1.000
_cell.length_b   1.000
_cell.length_c   1.000
_cell.angle_alpha   90.00
_cell.angle_beta   90.00
_cell.angle_gamma   90.00
#
_symmetry.space_group_name_H-M   'P 1'
#
loop_
_entity.id
_entity.type
_entity.pdbx_description
1 polymer ?
#
loop_
_entity_poly.entity_id
_entity_poly.type
_entity_poly.pdbx_seq_one_letter_code
_entity_poly.pdbx_strand_id
1 'polypeptide(L)'
;MRLTNKHASYIELNNEIMIQKDGRFQFEKDIEAVRAYFIDYVNQNTVFFHDLREKLDYLRDNDYYETEFLDAYTFDEIKAVYQAAYAHKFRFPSFMSAFKFYNDYALKTNDGKKILERYEDRVSIVALFFGGGDVAKAIEYVDLMMRQEYQPSTPTFLNAGRKRRGELVSCFLLEVGDSLNDISRAIDISMQLSKLGGGVSLNLSKLRAKGEAIKDVENATKGVVGVMKLLDNAFRYADQMGQRQGSGAAYLNVFHADINDFLD
;
A
#
# COMPACT_ATOMS: atom_id res chain seq x y z
N MET A 1 -26.59 14.36 28.00
CA MET A 1 -25.15 14.00 28.09
C MET A 1 -24.48 14.53 26.82
N ARG A 2 -23.90 15.74 26.88
CA ARG A 2 -23.24 16.35 25.71
C ARG A 2 -21.96 15.56 25.43
N LEU A 3 -21.87 14.94 24.25
CA LEU A 3 -20.63 14.45 23.67
C LEU A 3 -19.72 15.67 23.46
N THR A 4 -18.82 15.93 24.40
CA THR A 4 -17.69 16.82 24.15
C THR A 4 -16.80 16.13 23.14
N ASN A 5 -16.96 16.49 21.86
CA ASN A 5 -15.89 16.37 20.88
C ASN A 5 -14.74 17.25 21.39
N LYS A 6 -13.91 16.70 22.28
CA LYS A 6 -12.55 17.22 22.50
C LYS A 6 -11.83 16.92 21.19
N HIS A 7 -11.63 17.94 20.36
CA HIS A 7 -10.66 17.83 19.28
C HIS A 7 -9.37 17.30 19.90
N ALA A 8 -8.80 16.24 19.34
CA ALA A 8 -7.59 15.68 19.90
C ALA A 8 -6.50 16.76 19.87
N SER A 9 -5.85 17.01 21.00
CA SER A 9 -4.86 18.08 21.24
C SER A 9 -3.86 18.25 20.09
N TYR A 10 -3.41 17.15 19.49
CA TYR A 10 -2.47 17.14 18.37
C TYR A 10 -3.04 17.72 17.05
N ILE A 11 -4.36 17.67 16.83
CA ILE A 11 -5.00 18.28 15.64
C ILE A 11 -5.01 19.80 15.79
N GLU A 12 -5.29 20.31 16.99
CA GLU A 12 -5.27 21.74 17.28
C GLU A 12 -3.86 22.29 17.06
N LEU A 13 -2.83 21.62 17.60
CA LEU A 13 -1.42 21.96 17.38
C LEU A 13 -1.04 21.92 15.89
N ASN A 14 -1.47 20.91 15.14
CA ASN A 14 -1.21 20.84 13.70
C ASN A 14 -1.86 21.99 12.92
N ASN A 15 -3.05 22.45 13.35
CA ASN A 15 -3.74 23.58 12.70
C ASN A 15 -3.07 24.93 13.03
N GLU A 16 -2.42 25.07 14.18
CA GLU A 16 -1.70 26.29 14.57
C GLU A 16 -0.55 26.64 13.61
N ILE A 17 -0.03 25.68 12.85
CA ILE A 17 0.95 25.91 11.77
C ILE A 17 0.45 27.00 10.81
N MET A 18 -0.85 27.00 10.51
CA MET A 18 -1.48 27.93 9.55
C MET A 18 -1.71 29.34 10.14
N ILE A 19 -1.60 29.50 11.46
CA ILE A 19 -1.75 30.78 12.13
C ILE A 19 -0.39 31.47 12.13
N GLN A 20 -0.28 32.59 11.43
CA GLN A 20 0.97 33.35 11.39
C GLN A 20 1.15 34.19 12.64
N LYS A 21 2.38 34.20 13.16
CA LYS A 21 2.85 35.11 14.20
C LYS A 21 3.98 35.94 13.62
N ASP A 22 3.83 37.27 13.66
CA ASP A 22 4.80 38.21 13.09
C ASP A 22 5.11 37.94 11.60
N GLY A 23 4.09 37.54 10.83
CA GLY A 23 4.20 37.22 9.40
C GLY A 23 4.92 35.89 9.09
N ARG A 24 5.17 35.04 10.09
CA ARG A 24 5.80 33.73 9.93
C ARG A 24 4.89 32.61 10.40
N PHE A 25 4.94 31.48 9.70
CA PHE A 25 4.28 30.25 10.12
C PHE A 25 5.01 29.61 11.30
N GLN A 26 4.25 28.90 12.13
CA GLN A 26 4.74 28.28 13.37
C GLN A 26 5.07 26.79 13.13
N PHE A 27 6.15 26.49 12.39
CA PHE A 27 6.49 25.11 12.01
C PHE A 27 6.81 24.20 13.21
N GLU A 28 7.29 24.76 14.31
CA GLU A 28 7.50 24.06 15.59
C GLU A 28 6.23 23.40 16.13
N LYS A 29 5.05 23.91 15.76
CA LYS A 29 3.76 23.35 16.17
C LYS A 29 3.51 21.96 15.60
N ASP A 30 4.08 21.63 14.45
CA ASP A 30 4.05 20.27 13.90
C ASP A 30 4.84 19.27 14.78
N ILE A 31 5.95 19.73 15.35
CA ILE A 31 6.78 18.94 16.28
C ILE A 31 6.04 18.73 17.59
N GLU A 32 5.33 19.75 18.10
CA GLU A 32 4.44 19.61 19.26
C GLU A 32 3.29 18.64 18.95
N ALA A 33 2.68 18.75 17.78
CA ALA A 33 1.58 17.89 17.33
C ALA A 33 2.00 16.42 17.24
N VAL A 34 3.14 16.09 16.62
CA VAL A 34 3.60 14.70 16.56
C VAL A 34 3.91 14.13 17.94
N ARG A 35 4.51 14.92 18.84
CA ARG A 35 4.77 14.50 20.22
C ARG A 35 3.48 14.21 20.97
N ALA A 36 2.51 15.12 20.89
CA ALA A 36 1.19 14.94 21.49
C ALA A 36 0.47 13.71 20.90
N TYR A 37 0.52 13.50 19.58
CA TYR A 37 -0.06 12.32 18.93
C TYR A 37 0.50 11.00 19.48
N PHE A 38 1.81 10.94 19.75
CA PHE A 38 2.41 9.76 20.36
C PHE A 38 1.97 9.54 21.81
N ILE A 39 1.98 10.59 22.63
CA ILE A 39 1.65 10.50 24.07
C ILE A 39 0.16 10.23 24.28
N ASP A 40 -0.69 10.93 23.54
CA ASP A 40 -2.14 10.95 23.78
C ASP A 40 -2.88 9.85 23.02
N TYR A 41 -2.29 9.29 21.96
CA TYR A 41 -2.94 8.27 21.13
C TYR A 41 -2.09 7.02 20.91
N VAL A 42 -0.94 7.13 20.22
CA VAL A 42 -0.20 5.95 19.76
C VAL A 42 0.24 5.08 20.94
N ASN A 43 0.89 5.66 21.96
CA ASN A 43 1.41 4.90 23.10
C ASN A 43 0.29 4.25 23.93
N GLN A 44 -0.88 4.89 24.03
CA GLN A 44 -2.04 4.37 24.78
C GLN A 44 -2.77 3.24 24.02
N ASN A 45 -2.61 3.21 22.69
CA ASN A 45 -3.27 2.25 21.82
C ASN A 45 -2.34 1.18 21.25
N THR A 46 -1.04 1.25 21.53
CA THR A 46 -0.09 0.18 21.19
C THR A 46 -0.20 -0.93 22.22
N VAL A 47 -0.33 -2.18 21.76
CA VAL A 47 -0.32 -3.35 22.64
C VAL A 47 1.07 -3.50 23.26
N PHE A 48 1.10 -3.69 24.57
CA PHE A 48 2.32 -3.97 25.32
C PHE A 48 2.50 -5.47 25.47
N PHE A 49 3.72 -5.94 25.25
CA PHE A 49 4.18 -7.32 25.47
C PHE A 49 5.37 -7.28 26.43
N HIS A 50 5.58 -8.31 27.26
CA HIS A 50 6.69 -8.33 28.22
C HIS A 50 8.05 -8.44 27.53
N ASP A 51 8.12 -9.19 26.43
CA ASP A 51 9.30 -9.28 25.59
C ASP A 51 8.96 -9.52 24.11
N LEU A 52 10.00 -9.55 23.26
CA LEU A 52 9.85 -9.77 21.82
C LEU A 52 9.34 -11.19 21.50
N ARG A 53 9.70 -12.20 22.31
CA ARG A 53 9.28 -13.58 22.07
C ARG A 53 7.78 -13.70 22.23
N GLU A 54 7.25 -13.20 23.36
CA GLU A 54 5.81 -13.15 23.61
C GLU A 54 5.06 -12.42 22.50
N LYS A 55 5.59 -11.28 22.03
CA LYS A 55 5.02 -10.53 20.91
C LYS A 55 4.95 -11.38 19.63
N LEU A 56 6.08 -11.98 19.22
CA LEU A 56 6.14 -12.75 17.98
C LEU A 56 5.28 -14.02 18.06
N ASP A 57 5.28 -14.70 19.21
CA ASP A 57 4.43 -15.86 19.45
C ASP A 57 2.94 -15.47 19.38
N TYR A 58 2.53 -14.36 20.02
CA TYR A 58 1.16 -13.85 19.90
C TYR A 58 0.77 -13.53 18.46
N LEU A 59 1.66 -12.87 17.70
CA LEU A 59 1.41 -12.49 16.31
C LEU A 59 1.35 -13.71 15.38
N ARG A 60 2.15 -14.75 15.66
CA ARG A 60 2.06 -16.04 14.98
C ARG A 60 0.74 -16.74 15.30
N ASP A 61 0.47 -16.95 16.57
CA ASP A 61 -0.62 -17.83 17.04
C ASP A 61 -2.01 -17.25 16.71
N ASN A 62 -2.09 -15.95 16.39
CA ASN A 62 -3.33 -15.27 15.97
C ASN A 62 -3.34 -14.91 14.46
N ASP A 63 -2.48 -15.55 13.66
CA ASP A 63 -2.40 -15.38 12.20
C ASP A 63 -2.19 -13.91 11.77
N TYR A 64 -1.44 -13.13 12.53
CA TYR A 64 -1.03 -11.79 12.11
C TYR A 64 0.22 -11.86 11.21
N TYR A 65 1.19 -12.70 11.59
CA TYR A 65 2.41 -12.92 10.81
C TYR A 65 2.46 -14.28 10.12
N GLU A 66 3.06 -14.27 8.94
CA GLU A 66 3.55 -15.47 8.26
C GLU A 66 4.79 -15.97 9.01
N THR A 67 4.98 -17.28 9.16
CA THR A 67 6.07 -17.86 9.98
C THR A 67 7.19 -18.42 9.14
N GLU A 68 6.89 -18.80 7.91
CA GLU A 68 7.74 -19.55 7.02
C GLU A 68 9.07 -18.82 6.74
N PHE A 69 9.06 -17.48 6.67
CA PHE A 69 10.29 -16.69 6.51
C PHE A 69 11.05 -16.45 7.83
N LEU A 70 10.35 -16.48 8.98
CA LEU A 70 10.98 -16.34 10.30
C LEU A 70 11.73 -17.61 10.68
N ASP A 71 11.25 -18.78 10.24
CA ASP A 71 11.87 -20.09 10.49
C ASP A 71 13.27 -20.22 9.85
N ALA A 72 13.61 -19.34 8.91
CA ALA A 72 14.95 -19.23 8.34
C ALA A 72 15.98 -18.59 9.29
N TYR A 73 15.54 -18.08 10.45
CA TYR A 73 16.36 -17.40 11.43
C TYR A 73 16.22 -18.04 12.82
N THR A 74 17.29 -18.00 13.60
CA THR A 74 17.20 -18.24 15.04
C THR A 74 16.53 -17.04 15.73
N PHE A 75 15.94 -17.27 16.90
CA PHE A 75 15.34 -16.18 17.67
C PHE A 75 16.36 -15.10 18.06
N ASP A 76 17.61 -15.47 18.33
CA ASP A 76 18.65 -14.50 18.69
C ASP A 76 19.02 -13.61 17.50
N GLU A 77 18.99 -14.14 16.27
CA GLU A 77 19.17 -13.36 15.05
C GLU A 77 17.99 -12.40 14.81
N ILE A 78 16.75 -12.89 14.94
CA ILE A 78 15.55 -12.04 14.87
C ILE A 78 15.64 -10.90 15.89
N LYS A 79 16.01 -11.24 17.13
CA LYS A 79 16.20 -10.27 18.21
C LYS A 79 17.30 -9.27 17.88
N ALA A 80 18.41 -9.68 17.29
CA ALA A 80 19.48 -8.78 16.87
C ALA A 80 18.99 -7.78 15.80
N VAL A 81 18.18 -8.23 14.83
CA VAL A 81 17.59 -7.34 13.80
C VAL A 81 16.65 -6.31 14.43
N TYR A 82 15.77 -6.73 15.35
CA TYR A 82 14.90 -5.80 16.08
C TYR A 82 15.72 -4.81 16.92
N GLN A 83 16.75 -5.28 17.63
CA GLN A 83 17.62 -4.41 18.41
C GLN A 83 18.33 -3.38 17.54
N ALA A 84 18.81 -3.77 16.35
CA ALA A 84 19.38 -2.85 15.38
C ALA A 84 18.37 -1.76 14.99
N ALA A 85 17.12 -2.14 14.66
CA ALA A 85 16.08 -1.18 14.29
C ALA A 85 15.78 -0.17 15.42
N TYR A 86 15.57 -0.66 16.65
CA TYR A 86 15.25 0.20 17.80
C TYR A 86 16.45 1.04 18.28
N ALA A 87 17.69 0.64 17.98
CA ALA A 87 18.90 1.41 18.33
C ALA A 87 18.98 2.76 17.60
N HIS A 88 18.35 2.89 16.43
CA HIS A 88 18.25 4.17 15.70
C HIS A 88 17.44 5.23 16.45
N LYS A 89 16.61 4.83 17.43
CA LYS A 89 15.73 5.74 18.20
C LYS A 89 14.92 6.68 17.29
N PHE A 90 14.40 6.12 16.20
CA PHE A 90 13.73 6.88 15.15
C PHE A 90 12.57 7.73 15.67
N ARG A 91 12.44 8.94 15.13
CA ARG A 91 11.34 9.85 15.45
C ARG A 91 10.79 10.42 14.15
N PHE A 92 9.48 10.32 13.97
CA PHE A 92 8.82 10.99 12.87
C PHE A 92 9.00 12.52 13.02
N PRO A 93 9.45 13.22 11.97
CA PRO A 93 9.71 14.65 12.03
C PRO A 93 8.43 15.50 11.97
N SER A 94 7.30 14.93 11.56
CA SER A 94 6.03 15.64 11.37
C SER A 94 4.82 14.85 11.86
N PHE A 95 3.73 15.54 12.19
CA PHE A 95 2.48 14.88 12.59
C PHE A 95 1.95 13.99 11.46
N MET A 96 1.94 14.51 10.22
CA MET A 96 1.40 13.79 9.07
C MET A 96 2.18 12.51 8.77
N SER A 97 3.51 12.51 8.92
CA SER A 97 4.32 11.31 8.66
C SER A 97 4.01 10.19 9.66
N ALA A 98 3.88 10.53 10.96
CA ALA A 98 3.46 9.57 11.97
C ALA A 98 2.01 9.11 11.75
N PHE A 99 1.09 10.05 11.55
CA PHE A 99 -0.33 9.78 11.35
C PHE A 99 -0.54 8.83 10.16
N LYS A 100 0.13 9.09 9.03
CA LYS A 100 0.05 8.23 7.84
C LYS A 100 0.55 6.82 8.13
N PHE A 101 1.70 6.67 8.78
CA PHE A 101 2.20 5.35 9.13
C PHE A 101 1.20 4.59 10.01
N TYR A 102 0.75 5.16 11.13
CA TYR A 102 -0.14 4.44 12.06
C TYR A 102 -1.57 4.27 11.55
N ASN A 103 -2.03 5.12 10.64
CA ASN A 103 -3.35 4.96 10.04
C ASN A 103 -3.36 3.91 8.94
N ASP A 104 -2.37 3.97 8.04
CA ASP A 104 -2.40 3.26 6.74
C ASP A 104 -1.44 2.05 6.70
N TYR A 105 -0.39 2.02 7.53
CA TYR A 105 0.69 1.03 7.42
C TYR A 105 0.86 0.13 8.64
N ALA A 106 0.80 0.65 9.86
CA ALA A 106 1.02 -0.15 11.06
C ALA A 106 -0.02 -1.26 11.19
N LEU A 107 0.42 -2.48 11.53
CA LEU A 107 -0.50 -3.58 11.81
C LEU A 107 -1.36 -3.25 13.02
N LYS A 108 -2.66 -3.53 12.89
CA LYS A 108 -3.66 -3.36 13.93
C LYS A 108 -4.27 -4.70 14.27
N THR A 109 -4.92 -4.77 15.44
CA THR A 109 -5.80 -5.88 15.77
C THR A 109 -6.91 -6.02 14.73
N ASN A 110 -7.47 -7.23 14.59
CA ASN A 110 -8.51 -7.50 13.58
C ASN A 110 -9.76 -6.60 13.73
N ASP A 111 -10.04 -6.11 14.94
CA ASP A 111 -11.12 -5.15 15.21
C ASP A 111 -10.72 -3.67 14.99
N GLY A 112 -9.48 -3.43 14.56
CA GLY A 112 -8.93 -2.11 14.24
C GLY A 112 -8.63 -1.21 15.43
N LYS A 113 -8.82 -1.68 16.68
CA LYS A 113 -8.78 -0.81 17.87
C LYS A 113 -7.39 -0.58 18.46
N LYS A 114 -6.48 -1.54 18.31
CA LYS A 114 -5.14 -1.48 18.91
C LYS A 114 -4.07 -1.67 17.85
N ILE A 115 -2.91 -1.06 18.10
CA ILE A 115 -1.73 -1.08 17.24
C ILE A 115 -0.80 -2.20 17.72
N LEU A 116 -0.38 -3.05 16.80
CA LEU A 116 0.53 -4.18 17.05
C LEU A 116 1.97 -3.89 16.59
N GLU A 117 2.15 -2.96 15.65
CA GLU A 117 3.44 -2.56 15.09
C GLU A 117 3.75 -1.08 15.32
N ARG A 118 4.97 -0.79 15.76
CA ARG A 118 5.67 0.47 15.57
C ARG A 118 6.40 0.47 14.23
N TYR A 119 6.99 1.60 13.87
CA TYR A 119 7.77 1.75 12.64
C TYR A 119 8.94 0.76 12.59
N GLU A 120 9.67 0.65 13.69
CA GLU A 120 10.81 -0.25 13.83
C GLU A 120 10.41 -1.73 13.69
N ASP A 121 9.24 -2.12 14.21
CA ASP A 121 8.71 -3.48 14.02
C ASP A 121 8.45 -3.77 12.53
N ARG A 122 7.78 -2.83 11.85
CA ARG A 122 7.44 -2.97 10.43
C ARG A 122 8.71 -3.09 9.58
N VAL A 123 9.70 -2.23 9.84
CA VAL A 123 11.02 -2.26 9.17
C VAL A 123 11.74 -3.58 9.44
N SER A 124 11.76 -4.06 10.69
CA SER A 124 12.43 -5.31 11.07
C SER A 124 11.85 -6.51 10.31
N ILE A 125 10.52 -6.61 10.22
CA ILE A 125 9.88 -7.72 9.49
C ILE A 125 10.12 -7.64 7.99
N VAL A 126 10.08 -6.42 7.40
CA VAL A 126 10.41 -6.25 5.97
C VAL A 126 11.85 -6.67 5.71
N ALA A 127 12.77 -6.27 6.58
CA ALA A 127 14.18 -6.58 6.46
C ALA A 127 14.48 -8.09 6.61
N LEU A 128 13.84 -8.77 7.56
CA LEU A 128 13.90 -10.23 7.70
C LEU A 128 13.33 -10.94 6.46
N PHE A 129 12.23 -10.44 5.93
CA PHE A 129 11.64 -10.99 4.71
C PHE A 129 12.58 -10.86 3.50
N PHE A 130 13.25 -9.71 3.32
CA PHE A 130 14.24 -9.52 2.26
C PHE A 130 15.55 -10.27 2.49
N GLY A 131 15.98 -10.40 3.73
CA GLY A 131 17.22 -11.09 4.09
C GLY A 131 17.16 -12.59 3.79
N GLY A 132 15.97 -13.20 3.80
CA GLY A 132 15.78 -14.59 3.35
C GLY A 132 16.64 -15.61 4.11
N GLY A 133 16.85 -15.41 5.41
CA GLY A 133 17.73 -16.22 6.27
C GLY A 133 19.13 -15.62 6.49
N ASP A 134 19.52 -14.59 5.74
CA ASP A 134 20.80 -13.88 5.94
C ASP A 134 20.61 -12.74 6.96
N VAL A 135 21.12 -12.92 8.18
CA VAL A 135 20.99 -11.93 9.27
C VAL A 135 21.81 -10.66 9.01
N ALA A 136 22.96 -10.78 8.37
CA ALA A 136 23.81 -9.63 8.07
C ALA A 136 23.09 -8.71 7.07
N LYS A 137 22.52 -9.29 6.01
CA LYS A 137 21.69 -8.53 5.05
C LYS A 137 20.43 -7.96 5.68
N ALA A 138 19.76 -8.71 6.55
CA ALA A 138 18.60 -8.18 7.26
C ALA A 138 18.97 -6.93 8.08
N ILE A 139 20.12 -6.93 8.77
CA ILE A 139 20.60 -5.74 9.48
C ILE A 139 20.94 -4.59 8.52
N GLU A 140 21.58 -4.86 7.38
CA GLU A 140 21.83 -3.84 6.35
C GLU A 140 20.52 -3.21 5.84
N TYR A 141 19.50 -4.01 5.58
CA TYR A 141 18.18 -3.52 5.16
C TYR A 141 17.49 -2.69 6.25
N VAL A 142 17.63 -3.10 7.52
CA VAL A 142 17.16 -2.28 8.65
C VAL A 142 17.86 -0.93 8.62
N ASP A 143 19.19 -0.88 8.55
CA ASP A 143 19.94 0.38 8.56
C ASP A 143 19.53 1.29 7.41
N LEU A 144 19.39 0.75 6.20
CA LEU A 144 19.00 1.48 5.01
C LEU A 144 17.60 2.10 5.13
N MET A 145 16.64 1.34 5.68
CA MET A 145 15.27 1.82 5.88
C MET A 145 15.14 2.77 7.08
N MET A 146 15.85 2.51 8.19
CA MET A 146 15.81 3.34 9.39
C MET A 146 16.49 4.70 9.18
N ARG A 147 17.52 4.77 8.32
CA ARG A 147 18.11 6.03 7.84
C ARG A 147 17.26 6.72 6.78
N GLN A 148 16.17 6.09 6.34
CA GLN A 148 15.29 6.55 5.26
C GLN A 148 16.03 6.74 3.93
N GLU A 149 17.13 6.00 3.71
CA GLU A 149 17.88 5.98 2.45
C GLU A 149 17.17 5.11 1.40
N TYR A 150 16.36 4.16 1.84
CA TYR A 150 15.51 3.33 0.99
C TYR A 150 14.11 3.18 1.58
N GLN A 151 13.11 3.30 0.70
CA GLN A 151 11.72 3.05 1.02
C GLN A 151 11.16 2.06 -0.02
N PRO A 152 10.84 0.81 0.37
CA PRO A 152 10.12 -0.11 -0.50
C PRO A 152 8.77 0.48 -0.90
N SER A 153 8.25 0.03 -2.04
CA SER A 153 6.91 0.41 -2.48
C SER A 153 5.85 0.04 -1.44
N THR A 154 4.74 0.79 -1.41
CA THR A 154 3.61 0.53 -0.50
C THR A 154 3.16 -0.94 -0.46
N PRO A 155 2.90 -1.65 -1.58
CA PRO A 155 2.48 -3.04 -1.52
C PRO A 155 3.52 -3.93 -0.84
N THR A 156 4.82 -3.69 -1.06
CA THR A 156 5.87 -4.48 -0.40
C THR A 156 5.99 -4.14 1.09
N PHE A 157 6.11 -2.86 1.44
CA PHE A 157 6.31 -2.42 2.82
C PHE A 157 5.11 -2.75 3.72
N LEU A 158 3.89 -2.69 3.16
CA LEU A 158 2.67 -3.02 3.88
C LEU A 158 2.51 -4.52 4.11
N ASN A 159 2.78 -5.34 3.09
CA ASN A 159 2.37 -6.74 3.06
C ASN A 159 3.44 -7.74 3.51
N ALA A 160 4.73 -7.45 3.36
CA ALA A 160 5.79 -8.41 3.68
C ALA A 160 5.64 -8.98 5.09
N GLY A 161 5.74 -10.30 5.25
CA GLY A 161 5.65 -11.00 6.54
C GLY A 161 4.28 -11.03 7.23
N ARG A 162 3.21 -10.46 6.65
CA ARG A 162 1.84 -10.59 7.20
C ARG A 162 1.16 -11.85 6.67
N LYS A 163 0.39 -12.56 7.51
CA LYS A 163 -0.32 -13.78 7.08
C LYS A 163 -1.46 -13.48 6.12
N ARG A 164 -2.28 -12.47 6.46
CA ARG A 164 -3.43 -12.01 5.66
C ARG A 164 -3.02 -10.82 4.81
N ARG A 165 -2.16 -11.06 3.81
CA ARG A 165 -1.58 -10.02 2.97
C ARG A 165 -2.11 -10.04 1.53
N GLY A 166 -2.05 -8.88 0.88
CA GLY A 166 -2.11 -8.81 -0.57
C GLY A 166 -0.78 -9.17 -1.22
N GLU A 167 -0.69 -8.95 -2.53
CA GLU A 167 0.55 -9.15 -3.28
C GLU A 167 1.61 -8.08 -2.96
N LEU A 168 2.88 -8.42 -3.18
CA LEU A 168 4.00 -7.48 -2.99
C LEU A 168 4.17 -6.53 -4.19
N VAL A 169 3.59 -6.88 -5.33
CA VAL A 169 3.59 -6.12 -6.58
C VAL A 169 2.14 -5.76 -6.92
N SER A 170 1.93 -4.53 -7.38
CA SER A 170 0.57 -4.02 -7.64
C SER A 170 0.45 -3.22 -8.95
N CYS A 171 1.43 -3.25 -9.85
CA CYS A 171 1.38 -2.51 -11.12
C CYS A 171 1.65 -3.46 -12.28
N PHE A 172 0.70 -3.56 -13.21
CA PHE A 172 0.74 -4.54 -14.30
C PHE A 172 0.48 -3.88 -15.65
N LEU A 173 1.14 -4.42 -16.69
CA LEU A 173 0.97 -4.00 -18.07
C LEU A 173 0.54 -5.22 -18.89
N LEU A 174 -0.54 -5.06 -19.68
CA LEU A 174 -1.09 -6.10 -20.53
C LEU A 174 -1.12 -5.62 -21.97
N GLU A 175 -0.77 -6.51 -22.90
CA GLU A 175 -1.10 -6.33 -24.31
C GLU A 175 -2.38 -7.07 -24.65
N VAL A 176 -3.21 -6.46 -25.49
CA VAL A 176 -4.46 -7.07 -25.96
C VAL A 176 -4.32 -7.40 -27.45
N GLY A 177 -4.60 -8.65 -27.82
CA GLY A 177 -4.64 -9.10 -29.21
C GLY A 177 -5.96 -8.73 -29.90
N ASP A 178 -5.97 -8.77 -31.24
CA ASP A 178 -7.14 -8.42 -32.06
C ASP A 178 -8.10 -9.61 -32.25
N SER A 179 -8.58 -10.16 -31.13
CA SER A 179 -9.56 -11.24 -31.14
C SER A 179 -10.48 -11.17 -29.94
N LEU A 180 -11.69 -11.71 -30.07
CA LEU A 180 -12.63 -11.80 -28.94
C LEU A 180 -12.04 -12.61 -27.77
N ASN A 181 -11.26 -13.66 -28.07
CA ASN A 181 -10.61 -14.47 -27.05
C ASN A 181 -9.60 -13.65 -26.23
N ASP A 182 -8.77 -12.85 -26.90
CA ASP A 182 -7.79 -12.00 -26.23
C ASP A 182 -8.46 -10.88 -25.43
N ILE A 183 -9.51 -10.28 -25.96
CA ILE A 183 -10.31 -9.26 -25.26
C ILE A 183 -10.95 -9.87 -24.00
N SER A 184 -11.59 -11.04 -24.11
CA SER A 184 -12.19 -11.73 -22.96
C SER A 184 -11.13 -12.09 -21.91
N ARG A 185 -9.96 -12.53 -22.33
CA ARG A 185 -8.84 -12.84 -21.43
C ARG A 185 -8.29 -11.59 -20.75
N ALA A 186 -8.18 -10.47 -21.47
CA ALA A 186 -7.75 -9.20 -20.90
C ALA A 186 -8.70 -8.71 -19.81
N ILE A 187 -10.02 -8.88 -20.01
CA ILE A 187 -11.05 -8.56 -19.01
C ILE A 187 -10.90 -9.45 -17.77
N ASP A 188 -10.80 -10.77 -17.94
CA ASP A 188 -10.60 -11.71 -16.83
C ASP A 188 -9.33 -11.38 -16.03
N ILE A 189 -8.19 -11.22 -16.69
CA ILE A 189 -6.93 -10.87 -16.03
C ILE A 189 -7.06 -9.55 -15.27
N SER A 190 -7.70 -8.54 -15.87
CA SER A 190 -7.94 -7.25 -15.22
C SER A 190 -8.76 -7.39 -13.94
N MET A 191 -9.80 -8.23 -13.94
CA MET A 191 -10.61 -8.51 -12.75
C MET A 191 -9.80 -9.24 -11.67
N GLN A 192 -9.02 -10.26 -12.04
CA GLN A 192 -8.20 -11.01 -11.08
C GLN A 192 -7.15 -10.11 -10.42
N LEU A 193 -6.44 -9.29 -11.21
CA LEU A 193 -5.43 -8.37 -10.70
C LEU A 193 -6.06 -7.25 -9.86
N SER A 194 -7.18 -6.68 -10.30
CA SER A 194 -7.89 -5.62 -9.57
C SER A 194 -8.42 -6.10 -8.22
N LYS A 195 -8.93 -7.34 -8.13
CA LYS A 195 -9.33 -7.99 -6.87
C LYS A 195 -8.18 -8.04 -5.86
N LEU A 196 -6.94 -8.20 -6.33
CA LEU A 196 -5.74 -8.21 -5.48
C LEU A 196 -5.20 -6.80 -5.15
N GLY A 197 -5.88 -5.75 -5.59
CA GLY A 197 -5.46 -4.35 -5.42
C GLY A 197 -4.43 -3.89 -6.45
N GLY A 198 -4.29 -4.61 -7.58
CA GLY A 198 -3.39 -4.27 -8.67
C GLY A 198 -3.96 -3.18 -9.58
N GLY A 199 -3.15 -2.18 -9.91
CA GLY A 199 -3.39 -1.25 -11.02
C GLY A 199 -2.95 -1.89 -12.34
N VAL A 200 -3.81 -1.85 -13.35
CA VAL A 200 -3.58 -2.54 -14.63
C VAL A 200 -3.67 -1.56 -15.79
N SER A 201 -2.62 -1.51 -16.61
CA SER A 201 -2.58 -0.73 -17.84
C SER A 201 -2.65 -1.66 -19.05
N LEU A 202 -3.50 -1.34 -20.02
CA LEU A 202 -3.72 -2.14 -21.22
C LEU A 202 -3.36 -1.37 -22.49
N ASN A 203 -2.54 -1.96 -23.35
CA ASN A 203 -2.28 -1.45 -24.69
C ASN A 203 -3.36 -1.94 -25.66
N LEU A 204 -4.18 -1.01 -26.16
CA LEU A 204 -5.29 -1.28 -27.08
C LEU A 204 -4.93 -1.09 -28.55
N SER A 205 -3.69 -0.69 -28.86
CA SER A 205 -3.27 -0.28 -30.22
C SER A 205 -3.30 -1.37 -31.28
N LYS A 206 -3.45 -2.64 -30.89
CA LYS A 206 -3.55 -3.78 -31.81
C LYS A 206 -4.99 -4.09 -32.21
N LEU A 207 -5.97 -3.61 -31.45
CA LEU A 207 -7.38 -3.84 -31.76
C LEU A 207 -7.74 -3.15 -33.06
N ARG A 208 -8.52 -3.81 -33.91
CA ARG A 208 -9.05 -3.18 -35.11
C ARG A 208 -10.03 -2.04 -34.75
N ALA A 209 -10.04 -1.00 -35.57
CA ALA A 209 -10.78 0.22 -35.39
C ALA A 209 -12.28 0.08 -35.67
N LYS A 210 -13.04 1.10 -35.28
CA LYS A 210 -14.48 1.20 -35.53
C LYS A 210 -14.76 1.16 -37.05
N GLY A 211 -15.69 0.30 -37.44
CA GLY A 211 -16.09 0.12 -38.83
C GLY A 211 -15.24 -0.85 -39.65
N GLU A 212 -14.19 -1.44 -39.08
CA GLU A 212 -13.46 -2.50 -39.77
C GLU A 212 -14.28 -3.80 -39.88
N ALA A 213 -13.96 -4.63 -40.88
CA ALA A 213 -14.71 -5.84 -41.19
C ALA A 213 -14.48 -6.97 -40.17
N ILE A 214 -15.50 -7.82 -40.01
CA ILE A 214 -15.41 -9.06 -39.22
C ILE A 214 -15.95 -10.20 -40.08
N LYS A 215 -15.10 -11.19 -40.42
CA LYS A 215 -15.47 -12.34 -41.27
C LYS A 215 -16.22 -11.90 -42.54
N ASP A 216 -15.64 -10.94 -43.26
CA ASP A 216 -16.17 -10.37 -44.51
C ASP A 216 -17.48 -9.57 -44.37
N VAL A 217 -17.97 -9.34 -43.14
CA VAL A 217 -19.04 -8.39 -42.87
C VAL A 217 -18.45 -7.01 -42.65
N GLU A 218 -18.63 -6.14 -43.64
CA GLU A 218 -18.21 -4.74 -43.62
C GLU A 218 -18.88 -3.94 -42.48
N ASN A 219 -18.18 -2.95 -41.93
CA ASN A 219 -18.69 -2.03 -40.91
C ASN A 219 -19.22 -2.70 -39.62
N ALA A 220 -18.59 -3.81 -39.19
CA ALA A 220 -19.06 -4.62 -38.07
C ALA A 220 -18.35 -4.33 -36.73
N THR A 221 -17.12 -3.81 -36.75
CA THR A 221 -16.32 -3.60 -35.53
C THR A 221 -16.75 -2.35 -34.76
N LYS A 222 -16.84 -2.48 -33.43
CA LYS A 222 -17.18 -1.40 -32.49
C LYS A 222 -15.98 -0.52 -32.07
N GLY A 223 -14.77 -0.87 -32.49
CA GLY A 223 -13.53 -0.15 -32.13
C GLY A 223 -13.14 -0.29 -30.66
N VAL A 224 -12.13 0.49 -30.26
CA VAL A 224 -11.49 0.41 -28.94
C VAL A 224 -12.40 0.87 -27.80
N VAL A 225 -13.28 1.84 -28.03
CA VAL A 225 -14.22 2.38 -27.02
C VAL A 225 -15.17 1.30 -26.50
N GLY A 226 -15.58 0.38 -27.39
CA GLY A 226 -16.39 -0.77 -27.00
C GLY A 226 -15.69 -1.67 -25.98
N VAL A 227 -14.38 -1.89 -26.15
CA VAL A 227 -13.57 -2.69 -25.23
C VAL A 227 -13.28 -1.92 -23.94
N MET A 228 -12.99 -0.62 -24.02
CA MET A 228 -12.80 0.23 -22.83
C MET A 228 -14.01 0.21 -21.91
N LYS A 229 -15.23 0.23 -22.46
CA LYS A 229 -16.45 0.13 -21.66
C LYS A 229 -16.59 -1.20 -20.91
N LEU A 230 -16.10 -2.30 -21.48
CA LEU A 230 -16.07 -3.59 -20.79
C LEU A 230 -15.03 -3.59 -19.66
N LEU A 231 -13.84 -3.03 -19.91
CA LEU A 231 -12.78 -2.89 -18.91
C LEU A 231 -13.20 -1.96 -17.76
N ASP A 232 -13.83 -0.82 -18.03
CA ASP A 232 -14.36 0.09 -16.98
C ASP A 232 -15.33 -0.64 -16.04
N ASN A 233 -16.28 -1.39 -16.61
CA ASN A 233 -17.20 -2.20 -15.80
C ASN A 233 -16.48 -3.28 -14.98
N ALA A 234 -15.44 -3.90 -15.55
CA ALA A 234 -14.64 -4.91 -14.85
C ALA A 234 -13.92 -4.32 -13.62
N PHE A 235 -13.26 -3.16 -13.78
CA PHE A 235 -12.58 -2.47 -12.66
C PHE A 235 -13.55 -1.91 -11.62
N ARG A 236 -14.74 -1.46 -12.03
CA ARG A 236 -15.80 -1.04 -11.10
C ARG A 236 -16.32 -2.18 -10.24
N TYR A 237 -16.40 -3.38 -10.81
CA TYR A 237 -16.90 -4.56 -10.12
C TYR A 237 -15.85 -5.18 -9.19
N ALA A 238 -14.62 -5.35 -9.67
CA ALA A 238 -13.54 -6.00 -8.93
C ALA A 238 -12.76 -4.97 -8.10
N ASP A 239 -13.30 -4.60 -6.94
CA ASP A 239 -12.64 -3.68 -6.00
C ASP A 239 -11.80 -4.41 -4.93
N GLN A 240 -10.92 -3.68 -4.24
CA GLN A 240 -10.03 -4.23 -3.21
C GLN A 240 -10.80 -4.41 -1.89
N MET A 241 -11.74 -5.37 -1.85
CA MET A 241 -12.57 -5.68 -0.68
C MET A 241 -13.28 -4.43 -0.11
N GLY A 242 -13.80 -3.57 -0.99
CA GLY A 242 -14.48 -2.33 -0.63
C GLY A 242 -13.59 -1.22 -0.06
N GLN A 243 -12.26 -1.39 -0.03
CA GLN A 243 -11.35 -0.36 0.48
C GLN A 243 -10.97 0.67 -0.60
N ARG A 244 -10.81 0.25 -1.85
CA ARG A 244 -10.43 1.10 -2.99
C ARG A 244 -11.06 0.59 -4.27
N GLN A 245 -11.55 1.53 -5.09
CA GLN A 245 -12.01 1.23 -6.46
C GLN A 245 -10.86 0.67 -7.30
N GLY A 246 -11.17 -0.26 -8.20
CA GLY A 246 -10.21 -0.78 -9.17
C GLY A 246 -9.61 0.36 -10.02
N SER A 247 -8.32 0.26 -10.33
CA SER A 247 -7.61 1.27 -11.12
C SER A 247 -7.13 0.66 -12.44
N GLY A 248 -7.66 1.19 -13.54
CA GLY A 248 -7.31 0.78 -14.90
C GLY A 248 -6.79 1.97 -15.71
N ALA A 249 -5.87 1.67 -16.63
CA ALA A 249 -5.43 2.61 -17.67
C ALA A 249 -5.52 1.94 -19.05
N ALA A 250 -5.85 2.73 -20.07
CA ALA A 250 -5.82 2.29 -21.46
C ALA A 250 -4.86 3.19 -22.24
N TYR A 251 -3.98 2.57 -23.04
CA TYR A 251 -3.05 3.26 -23.92
C TYR A 251 -3.39 2.94 -25.37
N LEU A 252 -3.34 3.98 -26.21
CA LEU A 252 -3.58 3.89 -27.64
C LEU A 252 -2.52 4.67 -28.40
N ASN A 253 -2.03 4.11 -29.50
CA ASN A 253 -1.13 4.81 -30.41
C ASN A 253 -1.86 6.01 -31.06
N VAL A 254 -1.20 7.15 -31.16
CA VAL A 254 -1.78 8.38 -31.73
C VAL A 254 -2.18 8.24 -33.20
N PHE A 255 -1.57 7.31 -33.94
CA PHE A 255 -1.91 7.02 -35.33
C PHE A 255 -3.04 5.99 -35.50
N HIS A 256 -3.61 5.50 -34.40
CA HIS A 256 -4.75 4.60 -34.45
C HIS A 256 -5.99 5.32 -34.97
N ALA A 257 -6.79 4.69 -35.83
CA ALA A 257 -7.94 5.34 -36.46
C ALA A 257 -9.01 5.81 -35.46
N ASP A 258 -9.16 5.09 -34.33
CA ASP A 258 -10.07 5.47 -33.24
C ASP A 258 -9.51 6.56 -32.29
N ILE A 259 -8.39 7.24 -32.60
CA ILE A 259 -7.74 8.15 -31.63
C ILE A 259 -8.65 9.28 -31.12
N ASN A 260 -9.50 9.86 -31.98
CA ASN A 260 -10.40 10.93 -31.56
C ASN A 260 -11.53 10.37 -30.68
N ASP A 261 -12.16 9.27 -31.09
CA ASP A 261 -13.20 8.60 -30.29
C ASP A 261 -12.67 8.08 -28.94
N PHE A 262 -11.37 7.79 -28.86
CA PHE A 262 -10.71 7.37 -27.62
C PHE A 262 -10.54 8.53 -26.62
N LEU A 263 -10.36 9.75 -27.12
CA LEU A 263 -10.20 10.96 -26.31
C LEU A 263 -11.54 11.55 -25.85
N ASP A 264 -12.59 11.40 -26.66
CA ASP A 264 -13.96 11.86 -26.39
C ASP A 264 -14.68 11.01 -25.32
#